data_AF-A0A6V7Y463-F1
#
_entry.id   AF-A0A6V7Y463-F1
#
_cell.length_a   1.000
_cell.length_b   1.000
_cell.length_c   1.000
_cell.angle_alpha   90.00
_cell.angle_beta   90.00
_cell.angle_gamma   90.00
#
_symmetry.space_group_name_H-M   'P 1'
#
loop_
_entity.id
_entity.type
_entity.pdbx_description
1 polymer ?
#
loop_
_entity_poly.entity_id
_entity_poly.type
_entity_poly.pdbx_seq_one_letter_code
_entity_poly.pdbx_strand_id
1 'polypeptide(L)'
;MSTRYPIGHPEVHILNNDVKWTKPSDNTYELALLKVFVIPPRSIDIPVLPMKIGEDDERLLFPLCSTCAKENPNGDVNENYSCKHTDEQRGWVSTCTSIELNEALKEGYVVTKVFRVLEYKKL
;
A
#
# COMPACT_ATOMS: atom_id res chain seq x y z
N MET A 1 10.83 19.81 19.55
CA MET A 1 9.79 19.28 18.64
C MET A 1 9.21 18.04 19.31
N SER A 2 7.93 18.04 19.66
CA SER A 2 7.26 16.82 20.11
C SER A 2 6.92 15.98 18.87
N THR A 3 7.39 14.74 18.84
CA THR A 3 6.99 13.78 17.80
C THR A 3 5.49 13.53 17.94
N ARG A 4 4.73 13.65 16.84
CA ARG A 4 3.29 13.37 16.83
C ARG A 4 3.08 11.87 16.62
N TYR A 5 2.82 11.13 17.70
CA TYR A 5 2.51 9.70 17.66
C TYR A 5 1.04 9.44 18.04
N PRO A 6 0.42 8.37 17.52
CA PRO A 6 -0.95 8.01 17.87
C PRO A 6 -1.06 7.67 19.36
N ILE A 7 -2.13 8.14 19.99
CA ILE A 7 -2.45 7.84 21.39
C ILE A 7 -3.90 7.42 21.56
N GLY A 8 -4.15 6.61 22.59
CA GLY A 8 -5.48 6.13 22.94
C GLY A 8 -6.03 5.10 21.97
N HIS A 9 -7.34 4.88 22.04
CA HIS A 9 -8.06 3.99 21.12
C HIS A 9 -8.43 4.75 19.84
N PRO A 10 -8.31 4.12 18.67
CA PRO A 10 -8.71 4.74 17.42
C PRO A 10 -10.24 4.82 17.30
N GLU A 11 -10.70 5.80 16.54
CA GLU A 11 -12.02 5.77 15.93
C GLU A 11 -12.00 4.81 14.74
N VAL A 12 -12.99 3.91 14.66
CA VAL A 12 -13.04 2.85 13.66
C VAL A 12 -14.05 3.21 12.57
N HIS A 13 -13.56 3.41 11.35
CA HIS A 13 -14.38 3.64 10.17
C HIS A 13 -14.41 2.37 9.32
N ILE A 14 -15.59 1.78 9.11
CA ILE A 14 -15.81 0.63 8.20
C ILE A 14 -16.48 1.19 6.95
N LEU A 15 -15.72 1.30 5.85
CA LEU A 15 -16.14 2.07 4.67
C LEU A 15 -16.52 1.18 3.49
N ASN A 16 -15.62 0.27 3.08
CA ASN A 16 -15.77 -0.56 1.88
C ASN A 16 -16.11 0.24 0.59
N ASN A 17 -15.54 1.45 0.46
CA ASN A 17 -15.83 2.35 -0.64
C ASN A 17 -14.79 2.22 -1.76
N ASP A 18 -15.27 2.27 -3.00
CA ASP A 18 -14.40 2.44 -4.17
C ASP A 18 -13.98 3.91 -4.25
N VAL A 19 -12.70 4.14 -4.51
CA VAL A 19 -12.08 5.48 -4.56
C VAL A 19 -11.13 5.57 -5.74
N LYS A 20 -10.59 6.77 -5.98
CA LYS A 20 -9.46 6.98 -6.90
C LYS A 20 -8.48 7.96 -6.26
N TRP A 21 -7.71 7.49 -5.28
CA TRP A 21 -6.68 8.32 -4.65
C TRP A 21 -5.39 8.17 -5.44
N THR A 22 -4.86 9.30 -5.88
CA THR A 22 -3.68 9.42 -6.75
C THR A 22 -2.66 10.42 -6.23
N LYS A 23 -3.00 11.17 -5.18
CA LYS A 23 -2.14 12.15 -4.53
C LYS A 23 -2.41 12.18 -3.02
N PRO A 24 -1.44 12.60 -2.19
CA PRO A 24 -1.60 12.63 -0.73
C PRO A 24 -2.84 13.38 -0.24
N SER A 25 -3.25 14.45 -0.93
CA SER A 25 -4.42 15.25 -0.56
C SER A 25 -5.76 14.51 -0.68
N ASP A 26 -5.78 13.36 -1.37
CA ASP A 26 -6.99 12.55 -1.49
C ASP A 26 -7.24 11.72 -0.20
N ASN A 27 -6.20 11.47 0.60
CA ASN A 27 -6.32 10.83 1.90
C ASN A 27 -6.61 11.88 2.98
N THR A 28 -7.85 11.91 3.46
CA THR A 28 -8.29 12.85 4.51
C THR A 28 -7.93 12.40 5.93
N TYR A 29 -7.36 11.20 6.10
CA TYR A 29 -7.03 10.62 7.40
C TYR A 29 -5.55 10.82 7.72
N GLU A 30 -5.22 11.94 8.36
CA GLU A 30 -3.83 12.35 8.56
C GLU A 30 -3.03 11.45 9.51
N LEU A 31 -3.67 10.91 10.56
CA LEU A 31 -3.02 10.04 11.55
C LEU A 31 -3.85 8.76 11.71
N ALA A 32 -3.62 7.80 10.83
CA ALA A 32 -4.42 6.59 10.79
C ALA A 32 -3.64 5.35 10.34
N LEU A 33 -4.19 4.18 10.65
CA LEU A 33 -3.90 2.94 9.95
C LEU A 33 -5.03 2.68 8.96
N LEU A 34 -4.69 2.42 7.69
CA LEU A 34 -5.65 2.21 6.62
C LEU A 34 -5.50 0.81 6.04
N LYS A 35 -6.62 0.15 5.80
CA LYS A 35 -6.71 -1.06 4.98
C LYS A 35 -7.27 -0.68 3.62
N VAL A 36 -6.45 -0.77 2.59
CA VAL A 36 -6.73 -0.25 1.24
C VAL A 36 -6.33 -1.24 0.16
N PHE A 37 -6.96 -1.18 -1.01
CA PHE A 37 -6.45 -1.83 -2.22
C PHE A 37 -5.57 -0.85 -2.98
N VAL A 38 -4.29 -1.18 -3.15
CA VAL A 38 -3.28 -0.35 -3.78
C VAL A 38 -2.80 -0.98 -5.07
N ILE A 39 -2.52 -0.14 -6.07
CA ILE A 39 -1.92 -0.51 -7.34
C ILE A 39 -0.60 0.27 -7.44
N PRO A 40 0.55 -0.42 -7.54
CA PRO A 40 1.83 0.25 -7.69
C PRO A 40 1.98 0.88 -9.09
N PRO A 41 2.88 1.87 -9.27
CA PRO A 41 3.27 2.34 -10.60
C PRO A 41 3.98 1.22 -11.39
N ARG A 42 4.06 1.36 -12.72
CA ARG A 42 4.74 0.38 -13.59
C ARG A 42 6.27 0.42 -13.44
N SER A 43 6.81 1.55 -13.00
CA SER A 43 8.23 1.80 -12.78
C SER A 43 8.37 2.87 -11.69
N ILE A 44 9.37 2.70 -10.83
CA ILE A 44 9.69 3.57 -9.69
C ILE A 44 11.14 3.30 -9.29
N ASP A 45 11.82 4.30 -8.72
CA ASP A 45 13.19 4.15 -8.25
C ASP A 45 13.27 3.34 -6.95
N ILE A 46 12.44 3.69 -5.96
CA ILE A 46 12.41 3.03 -4.64
C ILE A 46 10.95 2.67 -4.31
N PRO A 47 10.57 1.39 -4.35
CA PRO A 47 9.21 1.00 -4.00
C PRO A 47 8.90 1.20 -2.51
N VAL A 48 7.68 1.65 -2.21
CA VAL A 48 7.31 2.17 -0.88
C VAL A 48 6.55 1.15 -0.04
N LEU A 49 5.52 0.53 -0.61
CA LEU A 49 4.63 -0.36 0.15
C LEU A 49 5.08 -1.82 0.04
N PRO A 50 5.25 -2.53 1.16
CA PRO A 50 5.60 -3.93 1.14
C PRO A 50 4.38 -4.85 1.03
N MET A 51 4.66 -6.11 0.72
CA MET A 51 3.74 -7.23 0.77
C MET A 51 4.47 -8.46 1.33
N LYS A 52 3.80 -9.20 2.21
CA LYS A 52 4.28 -10.52 2.65
C LYS A 52 3.85 -11.59 1.65
N ILE A 53 4.77 -12.47 1.26
CA ILE A 53 4.56 -13.53 0.27
C ILE A 53 5.16 -14.85 0.79
N GLY A 54 4.45 -15.95 0.58
CA GLY A 54 4.80 -17.28 1.11
C GLY A 54 3.80 -17.74 2.17
N GLU A 55 3.65 -19.06 2.32
CA GLU A 55 2.78 -19.66 3.34
C GLU A 55 3.60 -20.15 4.54
N ASP A 56 4.71 -20.86 4.30
CA ASP A 56 5.57 -21.45 5.35
C ASP A 56 6.85 -20.65 5.65
N ASP A 57 7.39 -19.92 4.66
CA ASP A 57 8.56 -19.02 4.79
C ASP A 57 8.20 -17.63 4.25
N GLU A 58 7.47 -16.85 5.06
CA GLU A 58 7.00 -15.51 4.68
C GLU A 58 8.18 -14.56 4.40
N ARG A 59 8.25 -14.05 3.18
CA ARG A 59 9.18 -12.99 2.78
C ARG A 59 8.47 -11.66 2.66
N LEU A 60 9.11 -10.62 3.17
CA LEU A 60 8.68 -9.25 2.97
C LEU A 60 9.31 -8.71 1.68
N LEU A 61 8.50 -8.49 0.67
CA LEU A 61 8.92 -7.97 -0.63
C LEU A 61 8.30 -6.59 -0.87
N PHE A 62 8.90 -5.81 -1.76
CA PHE A 62 8.41 -4.50 -2.19
C PHE A 62 8.08 -4.51 -3.70
N PRO A 63 7.03 -5.24 -4.12
CA PRO A 63 6.80 -5.55 -5.52
C PRO A 63 6.04 -4.44 -6.28
N LEU A 64 6.26 -4.37 -7.60
CA LEU A 64 5.45 -3.58 -8.53
C LEU A 64 4.34 -4.39 -9.24
N CYS A 65 4.22 -5.67 -8.90
CA CYS A 65 3.15 -6.56 -9.29
C CYS A 65 3.04 -7.69 -8.27
N SER A 66 1.89 -7.78 -7.57
CA SER A 66 1.65 -8.82 -6.58
C SER A 66 1.65 -10.22 -7.21
N THR A 67 1.09 -10.39 -8.42
CA THR A 67 1.11 -11.68 -9.13
C THR A 67 2.52 -12.13 -9.47
N CYS A 68 3.35 -11.28 -10.09
CA CYS A 68 4.74 -11.62 -10.43
C CYS A 68 5.54 -12.03 -9.18
N ALA A 69 5.33 -11.32 -8.08
CA ALA A 69 6.03 -11.59 -6.83
C ALA A 69 5.57 -12.89 -6.16
N LYS A 70 4.30 -13.31 -6.34
CA LYS A 70 3.81 -14.63 -5.93
C LYS A 70 4.32 -15.76 -6.81
N GLU A 71 4.44 -15.52 -8.11
CA GLU A 71 4.97 -16.49 -9.08
C GLU A 71 6.48 -16.71 -8.88
N ASN A 72 7.20 -15.66 -8.45
CA ASN A 72 8.65 -15.69 -8.27
C ASN A 72 9.05 -15.14 -6.88
N PRO A 73 8.67 -15.81 -5.79
CA PRO A 73 8.80 -15.29 -4.42
C PRO A 73 10.26 -15.21 -3.93
N ASN A 74 11.17 -15.94 -4.58
CA ASN A 74 12.60 -15.91 -4.29
C ASN A 74 13.37 -14.89 -5.14
N GLY A 75 12.66 -14.12 -5.96
CA GLY A 75 13.24 -13.24 -6.97
C GLY A 75 13.65 -14.00 -8.23
N ASP A 76 13.60 -13.31 -9.36
CA ASP A 76 14.19 -13.72 -10.62
C ASP A 76 14.64 -12.44 -11.34
N VAL A 77 15.80 -12.47 -11.99
CA VAL A 77 16.35 -11.32 -12.71
C VAL A 77 16.31 -11.63 -14.19
N ASN A 78 15.32 -11.06 -14.87
CA ASN A 78 15.20 -11.13 -16.31
C ASN A 78 15.11 -9.72 -16.88
N GLU A 79 16.22 -9.24 -17.42
CA GLU A 79 16.35 -7.88 -17.99
C GLU A 79 15.37 -7.61 -19.14
N ASN A 80 14.89 -8.67 -19.79
CA ASN A 80 13.92 -8.59 -20.88
C ASN A 80 12.46 -8.76 -20.43
N TYR A 81 12.22 -8.97 -19.13
CA TYR A 81 10.88 -9.18 -18.62
C TYR A 81 10.07 -7.89 -18.61
N SER A 82 8.86 -7.97 -19.16
CA SER A 82 7.86 -6.91 -19.13
C SER A 82 6.56 -7.47 -18.58
N CYS A 83 6.20 -7.09 -17.37
CA CYS A 83 4.96 -7.50 -16.71
C CYS A 83 3.73 -7.22 -17.60
N LYS A 84 2.98 -8.27 -17.94
CA LYS A 84 1.75 -8.18 -18.76
C LYS A 84 0.46 -8.18 -17.94
N HIS A 85 0.56 -8.27 -16.62
CA HIS A 85 -0.59 -8.25 -15.73
C HIS A 85 -1.35 -6.92 -15.79
N THR A 86 -2.67 -7.01 -15.64
CA THR A 86 -3.56 -5.84 -15.52
C THR A 86 -3.31 -5.12 -14.20
N ASP A 87 -3.78 -3.89 -14.09
CA ASP A 87 -3.59 -3.11 -12.86
C ASP A 87 -4.27 -3.75 -11.63
N GLU A 88 -5.41 -4.40 -11.82
CA GLU A 88 -6.09 -5.17 -10.77
C GLU A 88 -5.26 -6.39 -10.33
N GLN A 89 -4.66 -7.14 -11.27
CA GLN A 89 -3.79 -8.26 -10.93
C GLN A 89 -2.50 -7.80 -10.24
N ARG A 90 -1.99 -6.60 -10.56
CA ARG A 90 -0.79 -6.05 -9.96
C ARG A 90 -1.00 -5.58 -8.52
N GLY A 91 -2.21 -5.13 -8.20
CA GLY A 91 -2.55 -4.59 -6.91
C GLY A 91 -2.66 -5.63 -5.80
N TRP A 92 -2.76 -5.15 -4.56
CA TRP A 92 -3.01 -5.97 -3.38
C TRP A 92 -3.70 -5.15 -2.29
N VAL A 93 -4.21 -5.86 -1.28
CA VAL A 93 -4.71 -5.23 -0.05
C VAL A 93 -3.53 -4.94 0.88
N SER A 94 -3.28 -3.67 1.14
CA SER A 94 -2.25 -3.21 2.08
C SER A 94 -2.90 -2.73 3.38
N THR A 95 -2.24 -3.00 4.50
CA THR A 95 -2.49 -2.32 5.78
C THR A 95 -1.27 -1.46 6.08
N CYS A 96 -1.43 -0.14 6.01
CA CYS A 96 -0.32 0.81 6.10
C CYS A 96 -0.71 2.04 6.91
N THR A 97 0.28 2.77 7.40
CA THR A 97 0.05 4.08 8.04
C THR A 97 -0.35 5.11 6.99
N SER A 98 -1.06 6.15 7.43
CA SER A 98 -1.37 7.32 6.60
C SER A 98 -0.11 7.96 6.01
N ILE A 99 1.00 7.93 6.75
CA ILE A 99 2.30 8.48 6.33
C ILE A 99 2.87 7.63 5.18
N GLU A 100 2.97 6.31 5.34
CA GLU A 100 3.45 5.41 4.28
C GLU A 100 2.58 5.47 3.03
N LEU A 101 1.25 5.49 3.20
CA LEU A 101 0.32 5.59 2.08
C LEU A 101 0.50 6.91 1.32
N ASN A 102 0.68 8.01 2.05
CA ASN A 102 0.88 9.32 1.42
C ASN A 102 2.21 9.38 0.67
N GLU A 103 3.31 8.81 1.19
CA GLU A 103 4.55 8.70 0.42
C GLU A 103 4.37 7.82 -0.83
N ALA A 104 3.67 6.69 -0.71
CA ALA A 104 3.38 5.83 -1.86
C ALA A 104 2.56 6.57 -2.95
N LEU A 105 1.58 7.37 -2.55
CA LEU A 105 0.79 8.20 -3.48
C LEU A 105 1.66 9.24 -4.21
N LYS A 106 2.69 9.82 -3.57
CA LYS A 106 3.63 10.72 -4.25
C LYS A 106 4.43 10.00 -5.32
N GLU A 107 4.76 8.74 -5.06
CA GLU A 107 5.50 7.88 -5.97
C GLU A 107 4.62 7.18 -7.02
N GLY A 108 3.36 7.62 -7.18
CA GLY A 108 2.49 7.17 -8.26
C GLY A 108 1.72 5.87 -7.99
N TYR A 109 1.66 5.41 -6.73
CA TYR A 109 0.68 4.39 -6.36
C TYR A 109 -0.75 4.95 -6.49
N VAL A 110 -1.71 4.07 -6.74
CA VAL A 110 -3.14 4.41 -6.82
C VAL A 110 -3.91 3.57 -5.82
N VAL A 111 -4.79 4.19 -5.04
CA VAL A 111 -5.78 3.46 -4.23
C VAL A 111 -7.09 3.42 -4.99
N THR A 112 -7.64 2.22 -5.15
CA THR A 112 -8.95 2.01 -5.80
C THR A 112 -10.05 1.61 -4.83
N LYS A 113 -9.71 1.21 -3.61
CA LYS A 113 -10.69 0.84 -2.59
C LYS A 113 -10.17 1.10 -1.18
N VAL A 114 -11.03 1.64 -0.31
CA VAL A 114 -10.77 1.79 1.12
C VAL A 114 -11.70 0.86 1.88
N PHE A 115 -11.13 -0.11 2.60
CA PHE A 115 -11.90 -1.08 3.37
C PHE A 115 -12.21 -0.55 4.77
N ARG A 116 -11.17 -0.10 5.48
CA ARG A 116 -11.25 0.28 6.89
C ARG A 116 -10.20 1.32 7.23
N VAL A 117 -10.54 2.24 8.13
CA VAL A 117 -9.60 3.21 8.70
C VAL A 117 -9.67 3.15 10.23
N LEU A 118 -8.51 3.17 10.87
CA LEU A 118 -8.34 3.35 12.32
C LEU A 118 -7.70 4.72 12.53
N GLU A 119 -8.51 5.72 12.85
CA GLU A 119 -8.07 7.10 12.99
C GLU A 119 -7.73 7.43 14.45
N TYR A 120 -6.57 8.04 14.69
CA TYR A 120 -6.07 8.32 16.02
C TYR A 120 -6.05 9.82 16.31
N LYS A 121 -6.19 10.15 17.60
CA LYS A 121 -5.95 11.51 18.10
C LYS A 121 -4.46 11.80 18.20
N LYS A 122 -4.11 13.06 18.03
CA LYS A 122 -2.76 13.60 18.23
C LYS A 122 -2.59 14.06 19.69
N LEU A 123 -1.38 13.98 20.23
CA LEU A 123 -0.93 14.80 21.35
C LEU A 123 -0.50 16.19 20.84
#